data_AF-A0A3G9GDK0-F1
#
_entry.id   AF-A0A3G9GDK0-F1
#
_cell.length_a   1.000
_cell.length_b   1.000
_cell.length_c   1.000
_cell.angle_alpha   90.00
_cell.angle_beta   90.00
_cell.angle_gamma   90.00
#
_symmetry.space_group_name_H-M   'P 1'
#
loop_
_entity.id
_entity.type
_entity.pdbx_description
1 polymer ?
#
loop_
_entity_poly.entity_id
_entity_poly.type
_entity_poly.pdbx_seq_one_letter_code
_entity_poly.pdbx_strand_id
1 'polypeptide(L)'
;MLLSRYSRGDDIQELAQYFPPLLDAWEESERLGKDVFTPQQQYTRHAWKVNLDHYIVCFWLVGLALALELPDAQWQRLLLLIGNEGEDQLLDRIIASRQTGRKIGVTLCHPKPYQRLLNAIDAPAAQQARLLADFVQHWYRELDRPAKPGNAPATAMYERPYWYSLGNRQLEDSGYFGRWCVEAVAAVKAFGLDDSQCLGLEHYPGDLLRPNGPSTHPARPDNGDDQTPTIPSPPCKSWWQRLLGR
;
A
#
# COMPACT_ATOMS: atom_id res chain seq x y z
N MET A 1 -8.01 -5.28 3.08
CA MET A 1 -9.21 -5.77 2.38
C MET A 1 -9.18 -5.42 0.89
N LEU A 2 -9.04 -4.15 0.46
CA LEU A 2 -8.98 -3.78 -0.97
C LEU A 2 -7.75 -4.31 -1.70
N LEU A 3 -6.54 -3.99 -1.23
CA LEU A 3 -5.29 -4.42 -1.86
C LEU A 3 -5.11 -5.94 -1.84
N SER A 4 -5.72 -6.63 -0.87
CA SER A 4 -5.77 -8.09 -0.83
C SER A 4 -6.59 -8.69 -1.97
N ARG A 5 -7.66 -7.99 -2.39
CA ARG A 5 -8.50 -8.38 -3.54
C ARG A 5 -7.77 -8.13 -4.85
N TYR A 6 -7.17 -6.96 -4.98
CA TYR A 6 -6.29 -6.65 -6.11
C TYR A 6 -5.17 -7.71 -6.25
N SER A 7 -4.48 -8.05 -5.15
CA SER A 7 -3.43 -9.07 -5.16
C SER A 7 -3.91 -10.47 -5.53
N ARG A 8 -5.20 -10.78 -5.31
CA ARG A 8 -5.80 -12.07 -5.68
C ARG A 8 -6.16 -12.13 -7.16
N GLY A 9 -6.13 -11.01 -7.86
CA GLY A 9 -6.60 -10.88 -9.23
C GLY A 9 -8.13 -10.74 -9.35
N ASP A 10 -8.80 -10.24 -8.30
CA ASP A 10 -10.22 -9.85 -8.42
C ASP A 10 -10.38 -8.76 -9.50
N ASP A 11 -11.57 -8.68 -10.09
CA ASP A 11 -11.90 -7.63 -11.05
C ASP A 11 -11.74 -6.23 -10.43
N ILE A 12 -10.98 -5.37 -11.11
CA ILE A 12 -10.70 -4.01 -10.65
C ILE A 12 -11.98 -3.18 -10.58
N GLN A 13 -12.93 -3.41 -11.49
CA GLN A 13 -14.21 -2.69 -11.49
C GLN A 13 -15.01 -2.95 -10.21
N GLU A 14 -14.85 -4.14 -9.63
CA GLU A 14 -15.51 -4.50 -8.39
C GLU A 14 -14.88 -3.85 -7.16
N LEU A 15 -13.68 -3.29 -7.24
CA LEU A 15 -13.00 -2.75 -6.05
C LEU A 15 -13.69 -1.50 -5.49
N ALA A 16 -14.34 -0.69 -6.33
CA ALA A 16 -15.01 0.53 -5.92
C ALA A 16 -16.15 0.28 -4.91
N GLN A 17 -16.79 -0.90 -4.97
CA GLN A 17 -17.93 -1.25 -4.10
C GLN A 17 -17.56 -1.30 -2.61
N TYR A 18 -16.27 -1.42 -2.29
CA TYR A 18 -15.78 -1.52 -0.91
C TYR A 18 -15.43 -0.17 -0.29
N PHE A 19 -15.45 0.93 -1.05
CA PHE A 19 -15.18 2.26 -0.50
C PHE A 19 -16.28 2.74 0.46
N PRO A 20 -17.59 2.61 0.18
CA PRO A 20 -18.63 3.04 1.11
C PRO A 20 -18.50 2.41 2.51
N PRO A 21 -18.44 1.08 2.69
CA PRO A 21 -18.29 0.51 4.02
C PRO A 21 -16.94 0.83 4.67
N LEU A 22 -15.88 1.07 3.89
CA LEU A 22 -14.59 1.54 4.41
C LEU A 22 -14.72 2.95 5.01
N LEU A 23 -15.40 3.87 4.31
CA LEU A 23 -15.63 5.23 4.79
C LEU A 23 -16.51 5.22 6.04
N ASP A 24 -17.58 4.42 6.05
CA ASP A 24 -18.46 4.27 7.21
C ASP A 24 -17.67 3.78 8.45
N ALA A 25 -16.80 2.78 8.27
CA ALA A 25 -15.97 2.25 9.34
C ALA A 25 -14.91 3.25 9.83
N TRP A 26 -14.32 4.05 8.93
CA TRP A 26 -13.37 5.07 9.32
C TRP A 26 -14.06 6.23 10.06
N GLU A 27 -15.21 6.72 9.59
CA GLU A 27 -16.02 7.72 10.29
C GLU A 27 -16.41 7.26 11.70
N GLU A 28 -16.81 5.98 11.85
CA GLU A 28 -17.14 5.42 13.15
C GLU A 28 -15.90 5.28 14.05
N SER A 29 -14.74 4.90 13.49
CA SER A 29 -13.46 4.91 14.21
C SER A 29 -13.11 6.31 14.71
N GLU A 30 -13.31 7.35 13.90
CA GLU A 30 -13.10 8.74 14.31
C GLU A 30 -14.06 9.17 15.41
N ARG A 31 -15.33 8.80 15.31
CA ARG A 31 -16.34 9.09 16.32
C ARG A 31 -15.99 8.46 17.66
N LEU A 32 -15.66 7.17 17.67
CA LEU A 32 -15.29 6.42 18.88
C LEU A 32 -13.94 6.88 19.46
N GLY A 33 -12.98 7.23 18.60
CA GLY A 33 -11.65 7.64 19.02
C GLY A 33 -11.62 8.91 19.86
N LYS A 34 -12.59 9.82 19.69
CA LYS A 34 -12.67 11.11 20.41
C LYS A 34 -12.61 10.96 21.92
N ASP A 35 -13.25 9.93 22.46
CA ASP A 35 -13.36 9.71 23.90
C ASP A 35 -12.33 8.69 24.44
N VAL A 36 -11.57 8.07 23.55
CA VAL A 36 -10.62 6.99 23.89
C VAL A 36 -9.16 7.48 23.88
N PHE A 37 -8.80 8.35 22.93
CA PHE A 37 -7.41 8.76 22.72
C PHE A 37 -7.09 10.11 23.37
N THR A 38 -5.90 10.21 23.96
CA THR A 38 -5.37 11.48 24.45
C THR A 38 -5.13 12.45 23.29
N PRO A 39 -5.05 13.78 23.53
CA PRO A 39 -4.73 14.75 22.48
C PRO A 39 -3.44 14.43 21.71
N GLN A 40 -2.42 13.93 22.41
CA GLN A 40 -1.17 13.52 21.76
C GLN A 40 -1.37 12.30 20.86
N GLN A 41 -2.12 11.30 21.32
CA GLN A 41 -2.45 10.13 20.51
C GLN A 41 -3.27 10.54 19.28
N GLN A 42 -4.27 11.41 19.46
CA GLN A 42 -5.05 11.97 18.38
C GLN A 42 -4.15 12.65 17.33
N TYR A 43 -3.23 13.50 17.74
CA TYR A 43 -2.26 14.12 16.83
C TYR A 43 -1.44 13.06 16.07
N THR A 44 -0.81 12.12 16.79
CA THR A 44 0.07 11.12 16.16
C THR A 44 -0.66 10.16 15.22
N ARG A 45 -1.97 9.95 15.39
CA ARG A 45 -2.77 9.10 14.52
C ARG A 45 -3.13 9.76 13.18
N HIS A 46 -3.23 11.09 13.16
CA HIS A 46 -3.74 11.86 12.01
C HIS A 46 -2.70 12.68 11.27
N ALA A 47 -1.63 13.11 11.94
CA ALA A 47 -0.66 14.00 11.33
C ALA A 47 0.28 13.24 10.38
N TRP A 48 0.25 13.61 9.09
CA TRP A 48 1.10 13.04 8.06
C TRP A 48 2.58 13.09 8.42
N LYS A 49 3.04 14.21 8.97
CA LYS A 49 4.45 14.48 9.28
C LYS A 49 5.08 13.46 10.24
N VAL A 50 4.31 12.93 11.20
CA VAL A 50 4.84 12.07 12.28
C VAL A 50 4.41 10.61 12.18
N ASN A 51 3.52 10.30 11.23
CA ASN A 51 2.98 8.96 11.04
C ASN A 51 3.04 8.53 9.57
N LEU A 52 4.10 7.79 9.23
CA LEU A 52 4.31 7.28 7.88
C LEU A 52 3.23 6.30 7.43
N ASP A 53 2.75 5.43 8.32
CA ASP A 53 1.69 4.47 7.98
C ASP A 53 0.40 5.19 7.60
N HIS A 54 0.01 6.20 8.38
CA HIS A 54 -1.16 7.03 8.06
C HIS A 54 -0.97 7.79 6.74
N TYR A 55 0.20 8.41 6.52
CA TYR A 55 0.52 9.06 5.25
C TYR A 55 0.35 8.11 4.06
N ILE A 56 0.91 6.89 4.15
CA ILE A 56 0.82 5.87 3.10
C ILE A 56 -0.63 5.44 2.88
N VAL A 57 -1.39 5.19 3.95
CA VAL A 57 -2.80 4.81 3.85
C VAL A 57 -3.61 5.92 3.17
N CYS A 58 -3.41 7.19 3.52
CA CYS A 58 -4.05 8.32 2.85
C CYS A 58 -3.67 8.36 1.36
N PHE A 59 -2.38 8.19 1.03
CA PHE A 59 -1.90 8.18 -0.35
C PHE A 59 -2.52 7.04 -1.17
N TRP A 60 -2.63 5.85 -0.57
CA TRP A 60 -3.26 4.69 -1.18
C TRP A 60 -4.75 4.91 -1.42
N LEU A 61 -5.48 5.40 -0.43
CA LEU A 61 -6.91 5.65 -0.57
C LEU A 61 -7.20 6.73 -1.60
N VAL A 62 -6.39 7.79 -1.66
CA VAL A 62 -6.48 8.81 -2.71
C VAL A 62 -6.15 8.22 -4.08
N GLY A 63 -5.06 7.47 -4.22
CA GLY A 63 -4.66 6.86 -5.49
C GLY A 63 -5.69 5.87 -6.02
N LEU A 64 -6.22 5.01 -5.14
CA LEU A 64 -7.30 4.09 -5.47
C LEU A 64 -8.59 4.86 -5.81
N ALA A 65 -8.94 5.90 -5.06
CA ALA A 65 -10.13 6.69 -5.33
C ALA A 65 -10.09 7.40 -6.69
N LEU A 66 -8.90 7.88 -7.09
CA LEU A 66 -8.65 8.45 -8.41
C LEU A 66 -8.71 7.37 -9.50
N ALA A 67 -8.03 6.23 -9.31
CA ALA A 67 -7.98 5.15 -10.30
C ALA A 67 -9.36 4.53 -10.56
N LEU A 68 -10.14 4.33 -9.50
CA LEU A 68 -11.49 3.74 -9.53
C LEU A 68 -12.60 4.78 -9.78
N GLU A 69 -12.23 6.04 -10.02
CA GLU A 69 -13.15 7.13 -10.38
C GLU A 69 -14.34 7.25 -9.41
N LEU A 70 -14.04 7.26 -8.11
CA LEU A 70 -15.05 7.31 -7.05
C LEU A 70 -16.05 8.46 -7.29
N PRO A 71 -17.34 8.33 -6.96
CA PRO A 71 -18.28 9.45 -7.04
C PRO A 71 -17.91 10.64 -6.14
N ASP A 72 -18.28 11.87 -6.53
CA ASP A 72 -17.91 13.11 -5.82
C ASP A 72 -18.30 13.09 -4.33
N ALA A 73 -19.47 12.54 -4.00
CA ALA A 73 -19.92 12.45 -2.61
C ALA A 73 -18.98 11.59 -1.75
N GLN A 74 -18.48 10.47 -2.30
CA GLN A 74 -17.53 9.60 -1.59
C GLN A 74 -16.14 10.26 -1.52
N TRP A 75 -15.73 10.93 -2.59
CA TRP A 75 -14.49 11.71 -2.61
C TRP A 75 -14.49 12.79 -1.52
N GLN A 76 -15.55 13.57 -1.39
CA GLN A 76 -15.67 14.60 -0.35
C GLN A 76 -15.60 14.01 1.07
N ARG A 77 -16.29 12.88 1.33
CA ARG A 77 -16.19 12.16 2.61
C ARG A 77 -14.76 11.72 2.90
N LEU A 78 -14.08 11.12 1.91
CA LEU A 78 -12.68 10.72 2.03
C LEU A 78 -11.78 11.91 2.41
N LEU A 79 -11.95 13.07 1.77
CA LEU A 79 -11.13 14.25 2.05
C LEU A 79 -11.36 14.84 3.44
N LEU A 80 -12.60 14.77 3.96
CA LEU A 80 -12.90 15.18 5.34
C LEU A 80 -12.18 14.28 6.36
N LEU A 81 -12.11 12.97 6.11
CA LEU A 81 -11.40 12.01 6.95
C LEU A 81 -9.86 12.16 6.85
N ILE A 82 -9.36 12.45 5.65
CA ILE A 82 -7.94 12.65 5.42
C ILE A 82 -7.42 13.95 6.06
N GLY A 83 -8.14 15.06 5.90
CA GLY A 83 -7.69 16.37 6.39
C GLY A 83 -6.31 16.79 5.84
N ASN A 84 -5.43 17.25 6.76
CA ASN A 84 -4.02 17.61 6.54
C ASN A 84 -3.76 18.57 5.35
N GLU A 85 -4.73 19.41 4.99
CA GLU A 85 -4.58 20.35 3.88
C GLU A 85 -3.44 21.35 4.11
N GLY A 86 -2.53 21.43 3.14
CA GLY A 86 -1.40 22.34 3.16
C GLY A 86 -0.19 21.83 3.95
N GLU A 87 -0.19 20.57 4.38
CA GLU A 87 0.93 19.97 5.10
C GLU A 87 1.99 19.32 4.20
N ASP A 88 1.59 18.78 3.04
CA ASP A 88 2.48 17.97 2.18
C ASP A 88 2.45 18.41 0.73
N GLN A 89 3.61 18.76 0.18
CA GLN A 89 3.74 19.23 -1.19
C GLN A 89 3.23 18.23 -2.23
N LEU A 90 3.38 16.93 -2.00
CA LEU A 90 3.09 15.92 -3.01
C LEU A 90 1.64 15.44 -2.95
N LEU A 91 1.19 14.96 -1.80
CA LEU A 91 -0.16 14.44 -1.63
C LEU A 91 -1.20 15.55 -1.79
N ASP A 92 -0.92 16.79 -1.34
CA ASP A 92 -1.82 17.90 -1.60
C ASP A 92 -1.98 18.16 -3.10
N ARG A 93 -0.90 18.10 -3.91
CA ARG A 93 -0.99 18.31 -5.36
C ARG A 93 -1.80 17.20 -6.04
N ILE A 94 -1.66 15.96 -5.58
CA ILE A 94 -2.45 14.84 -6.10
C ILE A 94 -3.93 15.04 -5.78
N ILE A 95 -4.27 15.38 -4.53
CA ILE A 95 -5.67 15.65 -4.15
C ILE A 95 -6.22 16.86 -4.92
N ALA A 96 -5.41 17.90 -5.12
CA ALA A 96 -5.82 19.11 -5.84
C ALA A 96 -6.20 18.85 -7.31
N SER A 97 -5.79 17.73 -7.91
CA SER A 97 -6.27 17.31 -9.24
C SER A 97 -7.79 17.14 -9.29
N ARG A 98 -8.44 16.91 -8.14
CA ARG A 98 -9.89 16.76 -8.00
C ARG A 98 -10.48 17.56 -6.82
N GLN A 99 -9.71 18.48 -6.25
CA GLN A 99 -10.19 19.43 -5.22
C GLN A 99 -9.67 20.82 -5.55
N THR A 100 -10.38 21.53 -6.42
CA THR A 100 -10.00 22.90 -6.78
C THR A 100 -9.91 23.80 -5.55
N GLY A 101 -8.82 24.57 -5.45
CA GLY A 101 -8.59 25.50 -4.34
C GLY A 101 -7.90 24.89 -3.12
N ARG A 102 -7.57 23.59 -3.12
CA ARG A 102 -6.78 22.98 -2.04
C ARG A 102 -5.45 23.73 -1.85
N LYS A 103 -5.15 24.12 -0.61
CA LYS A 103 -3.84 24.66 -0.23
C LYS A 103 -2.78 23.56 -0.32
N ILE A 104 -1.66 23.89 -0.96
CA ILE A 104 -0.55 22.96 -1.17
C ILE A 104 0.55 23.26 -0.15
N GLY A 105 1.04 22.22 0.53
CA GLY A 105 2.23 22.32 1.36
C GLY A 105 3.49 22.68 0.55
N VAL A 106 4.49 23.27 1.21
CA VAL A 106 5.77 23.66 0.58
C VAL A 106 6.91 22.68 0.85
N THR A 107 6.63 21.61 1.60
CA THR A 107 7.62 20.58 1.98
C THR A 107 7.03 19.19 1.82
N LEU A 108 7.88 18.19 1.61
CA LEU A 108 7.50 16.79 1.76
C LEU A 108 7.50 16.39 3.24
N CYS A 109 6.40 15.83 3.73
CA CYS A 109 6.31 15.20 5.05
C CYS A 109 7.32 14.04 5.17
N HIS A 110 7.54 13.31 4.07
CA HIS A 110 8.39 12.12 4.03
C HIS A 110 9.29 12.11 2.79
N PRO A 111 10.42 12.84 2.76
CA PRO A 111 11.21 13.00 1.53
C PRO A 111 11.69 11.69 0.88
N LYS A 112 11.91 10.61 1.62
CA LYS A 112 12.33 9.31 1.07
C LYS A 112 11.20 8.28 1.19
N PRO A 113 10.64 7.70 0.13
CA PRO A 113 11.05 7.79 -1.28
C PRO A 113 10.45 8.96 -2.07
N TYR A 114 9.54 9.74 -1.48
CA TYR A 114 8.61 10.58 -2.23
C TYR A 114 9.23 11.77 -2.98
N GLN A 115 10.47 12.15 -2.67
CA GLN A 115 11.23 13.12 -3.44
C GLN A 115 11.44 12.64 -4.88
N ARG A 116 11.63 11.33 -5.11
CA ARG A 116 11.76 10.79 -6.48
C ARG A 116 10.46 10.96 -7.27
N LEU A 117 9.32 10.72 -6.62
CA LEU A 117 8.00 10.90 -7.27
C LEU A 117 7.74 12.38 -7.55
N LEU A 118 8.05 13.26 -6.60
CA LEU A 118 7.96 14.71 -6.82
C LEU A 118 8.85 15.15 -7.99
N ASN A 119 10.09 14.66 -8.05
CA ASN A 119 10.99 14.94 -9.16
C ASN A 119 10.44 14.43 -10.50
N ALA A 120 9.79 13.27 -10.51
CA ALA A 120 9.15 12.73 -11.73
C ALA A 120 7.99 13.61 -12.20
N ILE A 121 7.17 14.13 -11.28
CA ILE A 121 6.06 15.04 -11.60
C ILE A 121 6.57 16.39 -12.13
N ASP A 122 7.63 16.94 -11.53
CA ASP A 122 8.17 18.27 -11.88
C ASP A 122 9.11 18.25 -13.09
N ALA A 123 9.49 17.06 -13.57
CA ALA A 123 10.38 16.94 -14.71
C ALA A 123 9.68 17.29 -16.04
N PRO A 124 10.45 17.72 -17.07
CA PRO A 124 9.92 17.84 -18.43
C PRO A 124 9.36 16.51 -18.95
N ALA A 125 8.30 16.55 -19.76
CA ALA A 125 7.58 15.37 -20.25
C ALA A 125 8.49 14.24 -20.77
N ALA A 126 9.55 14.58 -21.53
CA ALA A 126 10.51 13.62 -22.08
C ALA A 126 11.29 12.80 -21.03
N GLN A 127 11.30 13.22 -19.76
CA GLN A 127 12.00 12.56 -18.66
C GLN A 127 11.06 11.90 -17.65
N GLN A 128 9.76 12.24 -17.66
CA GLN A 128 8.81 11.82 -16.64
C GLN A 128 8.69 10.29 -16.56
N ALA A 129 8.53 9.60 -17.70
CA ALA A 129 8.40 8.14 -17.73
C ALA A 129 9.59 7.42 -17.07
N ARG A 130 10.81 7.86 -17.40
CA ARG A 130 12.04 7.30 -16.83
C ARG A 130 12.14 7.55 -15.34
N LEU A 131 11.80 8.75 -14.88
CA LEU A 131 11.90 9.13 -13.46
C LEU A 131 10.80 8.47 -12.63
N LEU A 132 9.61 8.26 -13.19
CA LEU A 132 8.54 7.50 -12.57
C LEU A 132 8.96 6.04 -12.40
N ALA A 133 9.54 5.42 -13.43
CA ALA A 133 10.08 4.07 -13.34
C ALA A 133 11.21 3.96 -12.31
N ASP A 134 12.11 4.95 -12.24
CA ASP A 134 13.15 5.03 -11.21
C ASP A 134 12.57 5.10 -9.80
N PHE A 135 11.53 5.92 -9.59
CA PHE A 135 10.80 5.96 -8.32
C PHE A 135 10.24 4.59 -7.94
N VAL A 136 9.52 3.93 -8.84
CA VAL A 136 8.90 2.62 -8.58
C VAL A 136 9.96 1.56 -8.22
N GLN A 137 11.07 1.50 -8.97
CA GLN A 137 12.16 0.55 -8.71
C GLN A 137 12.80 0.75 -7.33
N HIS A 138 12.84 1.99 -6.85
CA HIS A 138 13.43 2.33 -5.56
C HIS A 138 12.42 2.36 -4.40
N TRP A 139 11.12 2.49 -4.68
CA TRP A 139 10.07 2.76 -3.70
C TRP A 139 10.14 1.79 -2.52
N TYR A 140 10.08 0.48 -2.78
CA TYR A 140 10.03 -0.51 -1.72
C TYR A 140 11.32 -0.52 -0.89
N ARG A 141 12.51 -0.56 -1.50
CA ARG A 141 13.76 -0.57 -0.72
C ARG A 141 13.91 0.69 0.13
N GLU A 142 13.43 1.83 -0.35
CA GLU A 142 13.57 3.12 0.32
C GLU A 142 12.56 3.33 1.44
N LEU A 143 11.51 2.51 1.51
CA LEU A 143 10.62 2.40 2.66
C LEU A 143 11.25 1.64 3.84
N ASP A 144 12.34 0.89 3.64
CA ASP A 144 13.11 0.32 4.76
C ASP A 144 13.92 1.42 5.43
N ARG A 145 13.34 1.98 6.50
CA ARG A 145 13.92 3.07 7.27
C ARG A 145 14.44 2.57 8.63
N PRO A 146 15.45 3.25 9.21
CA PRO A 146 16.06 2.82 10.46
C PRO A 146 15.06 2.80 11.63
N ALA A 147 15.50 2.18 12.73
CA ALA A 147 14.80 2.27 14.01
C ALA A 147 14.69 3.73 14.46
N LYS A 148 13.55 4.11 15.05
CA LYS A 148 13.43 5.41 15.73
C LYS A 148 14.47 5.48 16.85
N PRO A 149 15.25 6.58 16.94
CA PRO A 149 16.22 6.76 18.02
C PRO A 149 15.56 6.63 19.40
N GLY A 150 16.24 5.96 20.35
CA GLY A 150 15.79 5.84 21.74
C GLY A 150 15.01 4.57 22.11
N ASN A 151 14.76 3.66 21.16
CA ASN A 151 14.20 2.33 21.44
C ASN A 151 15.30 1.26 21.53
N ALA A 152 15.14 0.27 22.41
CA ALA A 152 16.05 -0.88 22.47
C ALA A 152 15.92 -1.71 21.17
N PRO A 153 16.96 -2.45 20.72
CA PRO A 153 16.86 -3.27 19.50
C PRO A 153 15.67 -4.25 19.49
N ALA A 154 15.31 -4.77 20.67
CA ALA A 154 14.16 -5.67 20.86
C ALA A 154 12.79 -4.94 20.88
N THR A 155 12.77 -3.62 21.00
CA THR A 155 11.57 -2.75 21.03
C THR A 155 11.61 -1.67 19.95
N ALA A 156 12.50 -1.80 18.96
CA ALA A 156 12.70 -0.83 17.92
C ALA A 156 11.42 -0.61 17.12
N MET A 157 10.70 0.47 17.43
CA MET A 157 9.69 1.00 16.52
C MET A 157 10.45 1.57 15.32
N TYR A 158 10.36 0.89 14.18
CA TYR A 158 11.00 1.34 12.95
C TYR A 158 10.28 2.56 12.38
N GLU A 159 10.99 3.38 11.62
CA GLU A 159 10.37 4.40 10.77
C GLU A 159 9.85 3.82 9.44
N ARG A 160 9.83 2.50 9.30
CA ARG A 160 9.27 1.80 8.14
C ARG A 160 7.80 1.43 8.38
N PRO A 161 7.02 1.24 7.31
CA PRO A 161 5.62 0.87 7.44
C PRO A 161 5.45 -0.49 8.12
N TYR A 162 4.38 -0.67 8.91
CA TYR A 162 4.15 -1.91 9.67
C TYR A 162 4.11 -3.16 8.76
N TRP A 163 3.61 -2.98 7.54
CA TRP A 163 3.43 -4.03 6.55
C TRP A 163 4.72 -4.41 5.80
N TYR A 164 5.81 -3.66 5.97
CA TYR A 164 7.05 -3.80 5.20
C TYR A 164 7.58 -5.24 5.18
N SER A 165 7.57 -5.95 6.30
CA SER A 165 8.10 -7.32 6.37
C SER A 165 7.03 -8.42 6.27
N LEU A 166 5.74 -8.08 6.24
CA LEU A 166 4.66 -9.07 6.34
C LEU A 166 4.67 -10.06 5.18
N GLY A 167 4.96 -9.61 3.97
CA GLY A 167 5.08 -10.49 2.78
C GLY A 167 6.27 -11.44 2.79
N ASN A 168 7.17 -11.36 3.78
CA ASN A 168 8.28 -12.29 3.94
C ASN A 168 7.92 -13.45 4.90
N ARG A 169 6.73 -13.42 5.50
CA ARG A 169 6.22 -14.47 6.38
C ARG A 169 5.41 -15.47 5.58
N GLN A 170 5.19 -16.65 6.13
CA GLN A 170 4.33 -17.68 5.54
C GLN A 170 2.93 -17.10 5.28
N LEU A 171 2.34 -17.40 4.12
CA LEU A 171 1.12 -16.74 3.61
C LEU A 171 -0.03 -16.73 4.63
N GLU A 172 -0.22 -17.86 5.33
CA GLU A 172 -1.30 -18.09 6.31
C GLU A 172 -1.22 -17.16 7.53
N ASP A 173 -0.03 -16.68 7.89
CA ASP A 173 0.21 -15.87 9.11
C ASP A 173 0.46 -14.38 8.81
N SER A 174 0.43 -13.98 7.54
CA SER A 174 1.00 -12.68 7.12
C SER A 174 0.00 -11.53 7.03
N GLY A 175 -1.29 -11.81 6.81
CA GLY A 175 -2.25 -10.77 6.39
C GLY A 175 -1.81 -10.02 5.13
N TYR A 176 -0.95 -10.64 4.32
CA TYR A 176 -0.29 -10.02 3.17
C TYR A 176 -1.31 -9.58 2.12
N PHE A 177 -1.21 -8.32 1.71
CA PHE A 177 -2.09 -7.70 0.72
C PHE A 177 -1.32 -7.16 -0.49
N GLY A 178 -0.11 -7.69 -0.72
CA GLY A 178 0.79 -7.26 -1.79
C GLY A 178 1.78 -6.16 -1.38
N ARG A 179 2.68 -5.82 -2.31
CA ARG A 179 3.63 -4.70 -2.21
C ARG A 179 3.40 -3.76 -3.38
N TRP A 180 2.33 -2.98 -3.30
CA TRP A 180 1.85 -2.17 -4.41
C TRP A 180 2.14 -0.69 -4.19
N CYS A 181 2.90 -0.09 -5.10
CA CYS A 181 3.18 1.33 -5.17
C CYS A 181 1.98 2.06 -5.80
N VAL A 182 0.88 2.15 -5.05
CA VAL A 182 -0.31 2.90 -5.45
C VAL A 182 0.01 4.39 -5.62
N GLU A 183 1.08 4.86 -4.98
CA GLU A 183 1.57 6.22 -5.08
C GLU A 183 1.94 6.62 -6.52
N ALA A 184 2.53 5.70 -7.28
CA ALA A 184 2.83 5.92 -8.69
C ALA A 184 1.54 5.99 -9.53
N VAL A 185 0.54 5.13 -9.25
CA VAL A 185 -0.78 5.18 -9.90
C VAL A 185 -1.50 6.50 -9.64
N ALA A 186 -1.44 6.99 -8.40
CA ALA A 186 -2.01 8.29 -8.04
C ALA A 186 -1.40 9.43 -8.86
N ALA A 187 -0.08 9.45 -9.00
CA ALA A 187 0.61 10.46 -9.80
C ALA A 187 0.26 10.37 -11.30
N VAL A 188 0.16 9.15 -11.84
CA VAL A 188 -0.25 8.95 -13.24
C VAL A 188 -1.66 9.47 -13.48
N LYS A 189 -2.63 9.15 -12.61
CA LYS A 189 -4.00 9.68 -12.74
C LYS A 189 -4.06 11.20 -12.57
N ALA A 190 -3.33 11.75 -11.60
CA ALA A 190 -3.41 13.17 -11.27
C ALA A 190 -2.72 14.08 -12.31
N PHE A 191 -1.62 13.62 -12.92
CA PHE A 191 -0.78 14.45 -13.81
C PHE A 191 -0.67 13.93 -15.24
N GLY A 192 -1.28 12.79 -15.57
CA GLY A 192 -1.23 12.21 -16.91
C GLY A 192 0.19 11.75 -17.32
N LEU A 193 0.97 11.25 -16.36
CA LEU A 193 2.34 10.78 -16.62
C LEU A 193 2.32 9.53 -17.52
N ASP A 194 3.28 9.44 -18.44
CA ASP A 194 3.54 8.21 -19.18
C ASP A 194 4.14 7.14 -18.25
N ASP A 195 3.40 6.06 -18.04
CA ASP A 195 3.77 4.93 -17.17
C ASP A 195 4.29 3.70 -17.94
N SER A 196 4.54 3.82 -19.24
CA SER A 196 4.94 2.70 -20.10
C SER A 196 6.20 1.98 -19.58
N GLN A 197 7.16 2.71 -19.02
CA GLN A 197 8.39 2.15 -18.43
C GLN A 197 8.18 1.52 -17.05
N CYS A 198 7.00 1.67 -16.46
CA CYS A 198 6.65 1.07 -15.17
C CYS A 198 5.97 -0.31 -15.32
N LEU A 199 5.44 -0.61 -16.51
CA LEU A 199 4.74 -1.87 -16.77
C LEU A 199 5.69 -3.05 -16.57
N GLY A 200 5.23 -4.07 -15.84
CA GLY A 200 6.01 -5.24 -15.48
C GLY A 200 6.95 -5.07 -14.27
N LEU A 201 7.13 -3.86 -13.73
CA LEU A 201 7.89 -3.67 -12.48
C LEU A 201 7.15 -4.33 -11.30
N GLU A 202 7.89 -5.03 -10.43
CA GLU A 202 7.34 -5.86 -9.35
C GLU A 202 6.28 -5.16 -8.48
N HIS A 203 6.52 -3.89 -8.16
CA HIS A 203 5.65 -3.13 -7.25
C HIS A 203 4.68 -2.19 -7.97
N TYR A 204 4.63 -2.16 -9.31
CA TYR A 204 3.79 -1.22 -10.04
C TYR A 204 2.40 -1.81 -10.35
N PRO A 205 1.32 -1.37 -9.69
CA PRO A 205 -0.01 -1.92 -9.92
C PRO A 205 -0.68 -1.29 -11.15
N GLY A 206 -0.07 -1.45 -12.33
CA GLY A 206 -0.46 -0.80 -13.59
C GLY A 206 -1.87 -1.19 -14.07
N ASP A 207 -2.39 -2.33 -13.60
CA ASP A 207 -3.73 -2.82 -13.92
C ASP A 207 -4.80 -1.86 -13.42
N LEU A 208 -4.58 -1.17 -12.29
CA LEU A 208 -5.52 -0.19 -11.73
C LEU A 208 -5.86 0.96 -12.70
N LEU A 209 -4.97 1.24 -13.67
CA LEU A 209 -5.18 2.24 -14.71
C LEU A 209 -5.83 1.66 -15.99
N ARG A 210 -5.95 0.34 -16.06
CA ARG A 210 -6.36 -0.46 -17.22
C ARG A 210 -7.34 -1.54 -16.78
N PRO A 211 -8.50 -1.19 -16.16
CA PRO A 211 -9.40 -2.18 -15.54
C PRO A 211 -9.97 -3.21 -16.52
N ASN A 212 -9.98 -2.91 -17.82
CA ASN A 212 -10.45 -3.80 -18.89
C ASN A 212 -9.32 -4.43 -19.72
N GLY A 213 -8.07 -4.16 -19.36
CA GLY A 213 -6.90 -4.60 -20.10
C GLY A 213 -6.37 -5.95 -19.61
N PRO A 214 -5.46 -6.58 -20.38
CA PRO A 214 -4.65 -7.68 -19.84
C PRO A 214 -3.81 -7.19 -18.66
N SER A 215 -3.41 -8.11 -17.78
CA SER A 215 -2.49 -7.75 -16.70
C SER A 215 -1.17 -7.22 -17.27
N THR A 216 -0.67 -6.18 -16.62
CA THR A 216 0.59 -5.48 -16.87
C THR A 216 1.77 -6.18 -16.21
N HIS A 217 1.51 -7.21 -15.40
CA HIS A 217 2.54 -8.08 -14.83
C HIS A 217 2.78 -9.30 -15.71
N PRO A 218 4.03 -9.80 -15.80
CA PRO A 218 4.31 -11.04 -16.49
C PRO A 218 3.56 -12.19 -15.82
N ALA A 219 3.08 -13.15 -16.63
CA ALA A 219 2.53 -14.38 -16.10
C ALA A 219 3.59 -15.05 -15.20
N ARG A 220 3.19 -15.38 -13.98
CA ARG A 220 4.08 -16.12 -13.09
C ARG A 220 4.29 -17.50 -13.72
N PRO A 221 5.54 -17.97 -13.86
CA PRO A 221 5.76 -19.32 -14.34
C PRO A 221 5.03 -20.30 -13.42
N ASP A 222 4.25 -21.19 -14.02
CA ASP A 222 3.64 -22.33 -13.33
C ASP A 222 4.78 -23.23 -12.84
N ASN A 223 5.30 -22.93 -11.65
CA ASN A 223 6.07 -23.91 -10.91
C ASN A 223 5.06 -24.96 -10.48
N GLY A 224 4.96 -26.06 -11.24
CA GLY A 224 3.98 -27.13 -11.08
C GLY A 224 4.08 -27.90 -9.75
N ASP A 225 3.93 -27.20 -8.63
CA ASP A 225 3.76 -27.76 -7.30
C ASP A 225 2.29 -28.17 -7.09
N ASP A 226 1.72 -28.88 -8.06
CA ASP A 226 0.61 -29.80 -7.80
C ASP A 226 1.21 -31.12 -7.28
N GLN A 227 1.97 -31.03 -6.18
CA GLN A 227 2.24 -32.19 -5.34
C GLN A 227 1.09 -32.27 -4.35
N THR A 228 0.01 -32.91 -4.79
CA THR A 228 -0.94 -33.56 -3.88
C THR A 228 -0.10 -34.39 -2.91
N PRO A 229 -0.12 -34.13 -1.59
CA PRO A 229 0.72 -34.86 -0.67
C PRO A 229 0.25 -36.31 -0.65
N THR A 230 1.01 -37.20 -1.29
CA THR A 230 0.87 -38.64 -1.11
C THR A 230 1.09 -38.93 0.36
N ILE A 231 0.01 -39.25 1.07
CA ILE A 231 0.02 -39.70 2.45
C ILE A 231 0.92 -40.94 2.51
N PRO A 232 2.06 -40.91 3.23
CA PRO A 232 2.89 -42.10 3.36
C PRO A 232 2.17 -43.10 4.27
N SER A 233 1.97 -44.31 3.76
CA SER A 233 1.41 -45.44 4.50
C SER A 233 2.19 -45.67 5.80
N PRO A 234 1.52 -45.93 6.94
CA PRO A 234 2.20 -46.11 8.21
C PRO A 234 3.07 -47.39 8.18
N PRO A 235 4.23 -47.39 8.86
CA PRO A 235 5.11 -48.54 8.88
C PRO A 235 4.47 -49.70 9.63
N CYS A 236 4.51 -50.88 9.02
CA CYS A 236 4.05 -52.13 9.61
C CYS A 236 4.92 -52.43 10.85
N LYS A 237 4.34 -52.33 12.05
CA LYS A 237 5.03 -52.68 13.29
C LYS A 237 5.21 -54.19 13.36
N SER A 238 6.45 -54.66 13.21
CA SER A 238 6.81 -56.07 13.40
C SER A 238 6.54 -56.50 14.84
N TRP A 239 5.96 -57.69 14.98
CA TRP A 239 5.33 -58.25 16.18
C TRP A 239 6.26 -59.11 17.05
N TRP A 240 7.55 -58.77 17.20
CA TRP A 240 8.52 -59.67 17.85
C TRP A 240 9.62 -59.05 18.73
N GLN A 241 9.36 -58.00 19.49
CA GLN A 241 10.26 -57.64 20.62
C GLN A 241 9.47 -57.32 21.90
N ARG A 242 8.93 -58.39 22.50
CA ARG A 242 8.71 -58.50 23.95
C ARG A 242 9.29 -59.84 24.39
N LEU A 243 10.56 -59.85 24.76
CA LEU A 243 11.19 -60.86 25.63
C LEU A 243 12.60 -60.38 25.99
N LEU A 244 12.91 -60.44 27.30
CA LEU A 244 14.13 -59.99 28.00
C LEU A 244 14.12 -58.48 28.34
N GLY A 245 13.78 -57.99 29.54
CA GLY A 245 13.63 -58.62 30.84
C GLY A 245 14.80 -58.31 31.77
N ARG A 246 14.80 -57.13 32.41
CA ARG A 246 15.11 -56.79 33.82
C ARG A 246 15.62 -55.36 33.95
#